data_AF-A0AAP2DBT5-F1
#
_entry.id   AF-A0AAP2DBT5-F1
#
_cell.length_a   1.000
_cell.length_b   1.000
_cell.length_c   1.000
_cell.angle_alpha   90.00
_cell.angle_beta   90.00
_cell.angle_gamma   90.00
#
_symmetry.space_group_name_H-M   'P 1'
#
loop_
_entity.id
_entity.type
_entity.pdbx_description
1 polymer ?
#
loop_
_entity_poly.entity_id
_entity_poly.type
_entity_poly.pdbx_seq_one_letter_code
_entity_poly.pdbx_strand_id
1 'polypeptide(L)'
;MNYKINRSLTFGLVLMTACRGGRGNEVVMEEAARVHNETMTLAVAVEQRIKKYESDTIQGISNDSIAHWRKLFEAWEEDVVEVPGNEAHHVHADNDHHHHHDHTPADVTAEQMLEIQQALARRMTDLSQRVHP
;
A
#
# COMPACT_ATOMS: atom_id res chain seq x y z
N MET A 1 -13.81 27.53 68.67
CA MET A 1 -14.81 27.99 67.68
C MET A 1 -14.11 28.79 66.61
N ASN A 2 -14.54 28.61 65.36
CA ASN A 2 -14.18 29.32 64.12
C ASN A 2 -13.01 28.75 63.29
N TYR A 3 -13.40 27.87 62.37
CA TYR A 3 -12.66 27.44 61.19
C TYR A 3 -12.66 28.56 60.12
N LYS A 4 -11.53 28.74 59.42
CA LYS A 4 -11.53 29.28 58.05
C LYS A 4 -10.55 28.49 57.18
N ILE A 5 -11.12 27.58 56.39
CA ILE A 5 -10.41 26.81 55.37
C ILE A 5 -10.41 27.68 54.11
N ASN A 6 -9.26 28.29 53.77
CA ASN A 6 -9.08 28.94 52.48
C ASN A 6 -8.81 27.86 51.42
N ARG A 7 -9.89 27.41 50.77
CA ARG A 7 -9.83 26.58 49.55
C ARG A 7 -9.40 27.50 48.40
N SER A 8 -8.10 27.59 48.13
CA SER A 8 -7.62 28.10 46.84
C SER A 8 -7.55 26.93 45.87
N LEU A 9 -8.66 26.70 45.17
CA LEU A 9 -8.82 25.72 44.12
C LEU A 9 -8.25 26.33 42.83
N THR A 10 -6.94 26.20 42.58
CA THR A 10 -6.36 26.56 41.28
C THR A 10 -6.20 25.29 40.45
N PHE A 11 -7.35 24.83 39.96
CA PHE A 11 -7.46 23.76 38.98
C PHE A 11 -7.21 24.36 37.59
N GLY A 12 -6.41 23.68 36.76
CA GLY A 12 -6.48 23.86 35.31
C GLY A 12 -5.29 24.56 34.66
N LEU A 13 -4.11 23.95 34.70
CA LEU A 13 -3.17 24.03 33.59
C LEU A 13 -3.08 22.63 32.95
N VAL A 14 -4.14 22.24 32.23
CA VAL A 14 -4.08 21.06 31.36
C VAL A 14 -3.60 21.54 29.99
N LEU A 15 -2.39 21.09 29.66
CA LEU A 15 -1.69 21.28 28.41
C LEU A 15 -2.53 20.76 27.23
N MET A 16 -3.28 21.64 26.56
CA MET A 16 -3.87 21.37 25.25
C MET A 16 -2.81 21.60 24.16
N THR A 17 -1.79 20.74 24.12
CA THR A 17 -0.88 20.63 22.96
C THR A 17 -0.96 19.23 22.38
N ALA A 18 -2.12 18.88 21.81
CA ALA A 18 -2.29 17.60 21.13
C ALA A 18 -3.25 17.73 19.93
N CYS A 19 -2.96 18.66 19.02
CA CYS A 19 -3.50 18.66 17.65
C CYS A 19 -2.40 19.17 16.69
N ARG A 20 -1.28 18.43 16.58
CA ARG A 20 -0.22 18.70 15.58
C ARG A 20 -0.05 17.56 14.57
N GLY A 21 -0.91 16.55 14.60
CA GLY A 21 -0.82 15.35 13.75
C GLY A 21 -1.44 15.48 12.36
N GLY A 22 -2.25 16.51 12.07
CA GLY A 22 -3.03 16.57 10.82
C GLY A 22 -2.18 16.71 9.55
N ARG A 23 -1.31 17.74 9.50
CA ARG A 23 -0.59 18.10 8.26
C ARG A 23 0.59 17.18 7.93
N GLY A 24 1.22 16.56 8.95
CA GLY A 24 2.32 15.62 8.74
C GLY A 24 1.82 14.28 8.19
N ASN A 25 0.75 13.75 8.80
CA ASN A 25 0.16 12.48 8.39
C ASN A 25 -0.44 12.57 6.98
N GLU A 26 -1.06 13.70 6.61
CA GLU A 26 -1.59 13.92 5.26
C GLU A 26 -0.50 13.78 4.18
N VAL A 27 0.65 14.41 4.36
CA VAL A 27 1.79 14.31 3.42
C VAL A 27 2.31 12.88 3.31
N VAL A 28 2.36 12.14 4.43
CA VAL A 28 2.81 10.74 4.43
C VAL A 28 1.79 9.84 3.71
N MET A 29 0.49 10.09 3.90
CA MET A 29 -0.58 9.34 3.21
C MET A 29 -0.63 9.64 1.71
N GLU A 30 -0.40 10.89 1.29
CA GLU A 30 -0.26 11.26 -0.12
C GLU A 30 0.92 10.53 -0.77
N GLU A 31 2.05 10.44 -0.06
CA GLU A 31 3.22 9.70 -0.54
C GLU A 31 2.94 8.19 -0.63
N ALA A 32 2.24 7.61 0.35
CA ALA A 32 1.83 6.21 0.29
C ALA A 32 0.91 5.94 -0.91
N ALA A 33 -0.06 6.83 -1.17
CA ALA A 33 -0.94 6.75 -2.33
C ALA A 33 -0.16 6.84 -3.66
N ARG A 34 0.82 7.75 -3.74
CA ARG A 34 1.69 7.87 -4.91
C ARG A 34 2.44 6.57 -5.18
N VAL A 35 3.09 6.00 -4.16
CA VAL A 35 3.83 4.73 -4.27
C VAL A 35 2.90 3.58 -4.67
N HIS A 36 1.70 3.50 -4.08
CA HIS A 36 0.68 2.52 -4.44
C HIS A 36 0.33 2.60 -5.93
N ASN A 37 -0.05 3.78 -6.42
CA ASN A 37 -0.50 4.00 -7.80
C ASN A 37 0.59 3.69 -8.83
N GLU A 38 1.84 4.08 -8.54
CA GLU A 38 3.00 3.74 -9.37
C GLU A 38 3.24 2.22 -9.40
N THR A 39 3.09 1.55 -8.25
CA THR A 39 3.26 0.11 -8.14
C THR A 39 2.16 -0.65 -8.88
N MET A 40 0.90 -0.22 -8.81
CA MET A 40 -0.20 -0.82 -9.57
C MET A 40 0.02 -0.71 -11.08
N THR A 41 0.54 0.43 -11.55
CA THR A 41 0.90 0.60 -12.96
C THR A 41 1.98 -0.40 -13.40
N LEU A 42 2.99 -0.61 -12.55
CA LEU A 42 4.05 -1.60 -12.79
C LEU A 42 3.50 -3.03 -12.75
N ALA A 43 2.59 -3.33 -11.82
CA ALA A 43 1.97 -4.64 -11.66
C ALA A 43 1.22 -5.07 -12.92
N VAL A 44 0.40 -4.18 -13.49
CA VAL A 44 -0.30 -4.44 -14.78
C VAL A 44 0.70 -4.80 -15.88
N ALA A 45 1.81 -4.07 -15.99
CA ALA A 45 2.83 -4.35 -17.01
C ALA A 45 3.56 -5.68 -16.78
N VAL A 46 3.81 -6.04 -15.52
CA VAL A 46 4.41 -7.34 -15.14
C VAL A 46 3.45 -8.48 -15.44
N GLU A 47 2.18 -8.35 -15.06
CA GLU A 47 1.15 -9.37 -15.28
C GLU A 47 0.97 -9.67 -16.78
N GLN A 48 0.83 -8.62 -17.60
CA GLN A 48 0.73 -8.75 -19.06
C GLN A 48 1.94 -9.47 -19.65
N ARG A 49 3.14 -9.22 -19.11
CA ARG A 49 4.36 -9.88 -19.58
C ARG A 49 4.40 -11.36 -19.18
N ILE A 50 4.02 -11.70 -17.95
CA ILE A 50 3.90 -13.10 -17.52
C ILE A 50 2.86 -13.82 -18.39
N LYS A 51 1.67 -13.21 -18.62
CA LYS A 51 0.63 -13.75 -19.52
C LYS A 51 1.16 -14.00 -20.93
N LYS A 52 1.94 -13.07 -21.47
CA LYS A 52 2.59 -13.25 -22.78
C LYS A 52 3.57 -14.43 -22.79
N TYR A 53 4.37 -14.61 -21.74
CA TYR A 53 5.29 -15.74 -21.65
C TYR A 53 4.57 -17.07 -21.44
N GLU A 54 3.39 -17.07 -20.84
CA GLU A 54 2.53 -18.26 -20.74
C GLU A 54 1.91 -18.63 -22.10
N SER A 55 1.57 -17.65 -22.95
CA SER A 55 0.99 -17.90 -24.28
C SER A 55 2.02 -18.24 -25.35
N ASP A 56 3.22 -17.65 -25.25
CA ASP A 56 4.25 -17.72 -26.28
C ASP A 56 5.41 -18.60 -25.82
N THR A 57 5.91 -19.47 -26.70
CA THR A 57 7.19 -20.15 -26.44
C THR A 57 8.34 -19.16 -26.63
N ILE A 58 8.86 -18.63 -25.52
CA ILE A 58 10.01 -17.71 -25.55
C ILE A 58 11.30 -18.49 -25.36
N GLN A 59 12.17 -18.46 -26.38
CA GLN A 59 13.49 -19.08 -26.31
C GLN A 59 14.31 -18.48 -25.15
N GLY A 60 14.87 -19.35 -24.31
CA GLY A 60 15.70 -18.95 -23.17
C GLY A 60 14.94 -18.75 -21.85
N ILE A 61 13.61 -18.80 -21.86
CA ILE A 61 12.78 -18.77 -20.67
C ILE A 61 12.15 -20.16 -20.46
N SER A 62 12.30 -20.72 -19.27
CA SER A 62 11.71 -22.03 -18.94
C SER A 62 10.28 -21.89 -18.41
N ASN A 63 9.44 -22.90 -18.66
CA ASN A 63 8.08 -22.95 -18.09
C ASN A 63 8.09 -22.92 -16.55
N ASP A 64 9.09 -23.51 -15.91
CA ASP A 64 9.25 -23.46 -14.46
C ASP A 64 9.51 -22.04 -13.95
N SER A 65 10.30 -21.25 -14.69
CA SER A 65 10.52 -19.83 -14.38
C SER A 65 9.21 -19.04 -14.47
N ILE A 66 8.44 -19.26 -15.52
CA ILE A 66 7.14 -18.58 -15.75
C ILE A 66 6.17 -18.93 -14.62
N ALA A 67 6.01 -20.22 -14.31
CA ALA A 67 5.14 -20.67 -13.22
C ALA A 67 5.57 -20.13 -11.85
N HIS A 68 6.88 -19.99 -11.62
CA HIS A 68 7.40 -19.38 -10.40
C HIS A 68 7.11 -17.88 -10.33
N TRP A 69 7.28 -17.13 -11.42
CA TRP A 69 6.94 -15.70 -11.46
C TRP A 69 5.45 -15.46 -11.26
N ARG A 70 4.58 -16.30 -11.85
CA ARG A 70 3.13 -16.25 -11.63
C ARG A 70 2.79 -16.36 -10.14
N LYS A 71 3.35 -17.36 -9.44
CA LYS A 71 3.14 -17.52 -7.99
C LYS A 71 3.65 -16.33 -7.16
N LEU A 72 4.78 -15.74 -7.54
CA LEU A 72 5.30 -14.55 -6.87
C LEU A 72 4.39 -13.33 -7.07
N PHE A 73 3.79 -13.21 -8.26
CA PHE A 73 2.83 -12.17 -8.57
C PHE A 73 1.54 -12.34 -7.75
N GLU A 74 0.96 -13.54 -7.75
CA GLU A 74 -0.25 -13.88 -6.97
C GLU A 74 -0.03 -13.63 -5.47
N ALA A 75 1.10 -14.10 -4.92
CA ALA A 75 1.44 -13.84 -3.52
C ALA A 75 1.69 -12.35 -3.21
N TRP A 76 2.08 -11.55 -4.21
CA TRP A 76 2.15 -10.09 -4.05
C TRP A 76 0.75 -9.47 -4.08
N GLU A 77 -0.14 -9.91 -4.98
CA GLU A 77 -1.54 -9.46 -5.04
C GLU A 77 -2.28 -9.73 -3.74
N GLU A 78 -2.11 -10.92 -3.15
CA GLU A 78 -2.71 -11.27 -1.85
C GLU A 78 -2.30 -10.33 -0.70
N ASP A 79 -1.10 -9.74 -0.79
CA ASP A 79 -0.56 -8.82 0.21
C ASP A 79 -0.87 -7.34 -0.09
N VAL A 80 -1.52 -7.03 -1.22
CA VAL A 80 -1.88 -5.65 -1.56
C VAL A 80 -2.89 -5.10 -0.55
N VAL A 81 -2.60 -3.88 -0.10
CA VAL A 81 -3.44 -3.12 0.81
C VAL A 81 -3.75 -1.76 0.17
N GLU A 82 -5.01 -1.37 0.18
CA GLU A 82 -5.43 -0.06 -0.34
C GLU A 82 -5.04 1.08 0.61
N VAL A 83 -4.73 2.23 0.04
CA VAL A 83 -4.43 3.44 0.81
C VAL A 83 -5.74 4.20 1.08
N PRO A 84 -6.14 4.41 2.35
CA PRO A 84 -7.32 5.21 2.67
C PRO A 84 -7.34 6.58 1.99
N GLY A 85 -8.44 6.92 1.31
CA GLY A 85 -8.61 8.18 0.59
C GLY A 85 -7.98 8.23 -0.81
N ASN A 86 -7.33 7.16 -1.27
CA ASN A 86 -6.82 7.04 -2.63
C ASN A 86 -7.88 6.48 -3.59
N GLU A 87 -8.85 7.30 -4.00
CA GLU A 87 -9.92 6.87 -4.91
C GLU A 87 -9.49 6.82 -6.40
N ALA A 88 -8.25 7.21 -6.71
CA ALA A 88 -7.86 7.60 -8.07
C ALA A 88 -7.56 6.46 -9.05
N HIS A 89 -7.55 5.19 -8.64
CA HIS A 89 -6.97 4.11 -9.45
C HIS A 89 -7.85 2.85 -9.67
N HIS A 90 -9.18 2.93 -9.52
CA HIS A 90 -10.07 1.90 -10.07
C HIS A 90 -10.29 2.10 -11.58
N VAL A 91 -9.22 2.06 -12.38
CA VAL A 91 -9.34 1.94 -13.84
C VAL A 91 -9.12 0.47 -14.20
N HIS A 92 -10.11 -0.36 -13.91
CA HIS A 92 -10.23 -1.65 -14.57
C HIS A 92 -10.58 -1.36 -16.03
N ALA A 93 -9.60 -1.49 -16.92
CA ALA A 93 -9.88 -1.55 -18.33
C ALA A 93 -10.77 -2.78 -18.59
N ASP A 94 -11.94 -2.55 -19.19
CA ASP A 94 -12.88 -3.58 -19.67
C ASP A 94 -12.19 -4.64 -20.54
N ASN A 95 -11.71 -5.72 -19.94
CA ASN A 95 -11.86 -7.11 -20.39
C ASN A 95 -11.00 -8.05 -19.54
N ASP A 96 -11.60 -9.19 -19.21
CA ASP A 96 -10.98 -10.37 -18.60
C ASP A 96 -10.63 -10.31 -17.11
N HIS A 97 -11.51 -10.91 -16.32
CA HIS A 97 -11.19 -11.67 -15.10
C HIS A 97 -10.25 -10.98 -14.09
N HIS A 98 -10.59 -9.78 -13.64
CA HIS A 98 -10.00 -9.26 -12.41
C HIS A 98 -10.67 -9.97 -11.23
N HIS A 99 -9.91 -10.84 -10.57
CA HIS A 99 -10.21 -11.25 -9.20
C HIS A 99 -10.22 -9.97 -8.36
N HIS A 100 -11.41 -9.44 -8.08
CA HIS A 100 -11.58 -8.40 -7.07
C HIS A 100 -11.22 -9.03 -5.73
N HIS A 101 -9.94 -8.99 -5.38
CA HIS A 101 -9.54 -9.14 -4.00
C HIS A 101 -10.09 -7.90 -3.29
N ASP A 102 -11.05 -8.09 -2.38
CA ASP A 102 -11.54 -7.05 -1.49
C ASP A 102 -10.38 -6.64 -0.57
N HIS A 103 -9.51 -5.76 -1.07
CA HIS A 103 -8.41 -5.20 -0.31
C HIS A 103 -8.99 -4.28 0.76
N THR A 104 -9.15 -4.81 1.96
CA THR A 104 -9.70 -4.04 3.09
C THR A 104 -8.68 -2.97 3.48
N PRO A 105 -9.10 -1.72 3.74
CA PRO A 105 -8.21 -0.70 4.27
C PRO A 105 -7.59 -1.19 5.59
N ALA A 106 -6.26 -1.20 5.68
CA ALA A 106 -5.59 -1.61 6.91
C ALA A 106 -5.68 -0.50 7.97
N ASP A 107 -6.00 -0.88 9.21
CA ASP A 107 -5.96 0.01 10.37
C ASP A 107 -4.52 0.16 10.89
N VAL A 108 -3.75 1.04 10.24
CA VAL A 108 -2.34 1.29 10.51
C VAL A 108 -2.05 2.80 10.53
N THR A 109 -0.91 3.21 11.11
CA THR A 109 -0.49 4.62 11.04
C THR A 109 -0.08 5.02 9.63
N ALA A 110 0.02 6.32 9.36
CA ALA A 110 0.45 6.82 8.06
C ALA A 110 1.86 6.33 7.67
N GLU A 111 2.79 6.33 8.63
CA GLU A 111 4.16 5.81 8.43
C GLU A 111 4.15 4.32 8.12
N GLN A 112 3.35 3.53 8.85
CA GLN A 112 3.21 2.10 8.60
C GLN A 112 2.59 1.84 7.22
N MET A 113 1.58 2.63 6.81
CA MET A 113 1.01 2.54 5.47
C MET A 113 2.09 2.81 4.41
N LEU A 114 2.88 3.87 4.57
CA LEU A 114 3.97 4.17 3.65
C LEU A 114 5.02 3.03 3.59
N GLU A 115 5.40 2.48 4.74
CA GLU A 115 6.33 1.34 4.81
C GLU A 115 5.79 0.10 4.08
N ILE A 116 4.50 -0.21 4.25
CA ILE A 116 3.81 -1.30 3.55
C ILE A 116 3.86 -1.06 2.04
N GLN A 117 3.46 0.13 1.57
CA GLN A 117 3.45 0.44 0.14
C GLN A 117 4.87 0.39 -0.46
N GLN A 118 5.88 0.87 0.26
CA GLN A 118 7.28 0.77 -0.17
C GLN A 118 7.78 -0.68 -0.22
N ALA A 119 7.39 -1.53 0.74
CA ALA A 119 7.76 -2.95 0.74
C ALA A 119 7.13 -3.69 -0.46
N LEU A 120 5.84 -3.43 -0.74
CA LEU A 120 5.16 -3.95 -1.92
C LEU A 120 5.79 -3.46 -3.22
N ALA A 121 6.15 -2.17 -3.30
CA ALA A 121 6.84 -1.58 -4.45
C ALA A 121 8.19 -2.24 -4.73
N ARG A 122 8.98 -2.51 -3.69
CA ARG A 122 10.27 -3.22 -3.81
C ARG A 122 10.09 -4.63 -4.36
N ARG A 123 9.13 -5.40 -3.82
CA ARG A 123 8.82 -6.74 -4.31
C ARG A 123 8.40 -6.75 -5.78
N MET A 124 7.55 -5.81 -6.19
CA MET A 124 7.12 -5.69 -7.58
C MET A 124 8.27 -5.24 -8.49
N THR A 125 9.15 -4.36 -8.01
CA THR A 125 10.36 -3.96 -8.74
C THR A 125 11.28 -5.16 -8.96
N ASP A 126 11.54 -5.95 -7.91
CA ASP A 126 12.38 -7.15 -8.00
C ASP A 126 11.78 -8.19 -8.95
N LEU A 127 10.45 -8.37 -8.93
CA LEU A 127 9.76 -9.24 -9.87
C LEU A 127 9.87 -8.70 -11.30
N SER A 128 9.63 -7.40 -11.52
CA SER A 128 9.74 -6.77 -12.84
C SER A 128 11.12 -6.95 -13.47
N GLN A 129 12.19 -6.87 -12.68
CA GLN A 129 13.56 -7.13 -13.13
C GLN A 129 13.76 -8.59 -13.54
N ARG A 130 13.14 -9.55 -12.85
CA ARG A 130 13.25 -10.99 -13.17
C ARG A 130 12.48 -11.37 -14.43
N VAL A 131 11.37 -10.69 -14.68
CA VAL A 131 10.54 -10.88 -15.88
C VAL A 131 11.06 -10.01 -17.04
N HIS A 132 12.11 -9.21 -16.85
CA HIS A 132 12.79 -8.50 -17.94
C HIS A 132 13.88 -9.42 -18.54
N PRO A 133 13.96 -9.56 -19.88
CA PRO A 133 15.00 -10.36 -20.53
C PRO A 133 16.40 -9.77 -20.41
#